data_AF-A0A4S2TCJ7-F1
#
_entry.id   AF-A0A4S2TCJ7-F1
#
_cell.length_a   1.000
_cell.length_b   1.000
_cell.length_c   1.000
_cell.angle_alpha   90.00
_cell.angle_beta   90.00
_cell.angle_gamma   90.00
#
_symmetry.space_group_name_H-M   'P 1'
#
loop_
_entity.id
_entity.type
_entity.pdbx_description
1 polymer ?
#
loop_
_entity_poly.entity_id
_entity_poly.type
_entity_poly.pdbx_seq_one_letter_code
_entity_poly.pdbx_strand_id
1 'polypeptide(L)'
;MAGMGPAPKPNDRRARRNKDTVPQTVLRWEQAEAPELPDFRVEKDGQLVEFVWPERTREWWQTWIDSPQAEHLGTTDWEYLLDTALIHARLWGGDVSAAGELRLRVAAFGATPADRARLRMVFADADGADGGRGRSGGASAREQYGQLRMMPGGKAGPAAGE
;
A
#
# COMPACT_ATOMS: atom_id res chain seq x y z
N MET A 1 10.60 1.06 -31.01
CA MET A 1 10.82 1.75 -29.72
C MET A 1 9.88 2.95 -29.69
N ALA A 2 8.76 2.83 -28.99
CA ALA A 2 7.70 3.84 -28.96
C ALA A 2 8.02 4.91 -27.89
N GLY A 3 7.78 6.18 -28.25
CA GLY A 3 8.16 7.35 -27.46
C GLY A 3 7.41 7.46 -26.14
N MET A 4 8.15 7.82 -25.10
CA MET A 4 7.59 8.19 -23.80
C MET A 4 6.91 9.55 -23.96
N GLY A 5 5.58 9.55 -23.94
CA GLY A 5 4.76 10.75 -24.06
C GLY A 5 4.99 11.73 -22.90
N PRO A 6 4.47 12.97 -23.02
CA PRO A 6 4.64 14.01 -22.00
C PRO A 6 4.20 13.55 -20.61
N ALA A 7 4.91 14.02 -19.58
CA ALA A 7 4.60 13.72 -18.19
C ALA A 7 3.13 14.07 -17.86
N PRO A 8 2.43 13.23 -17.08
CA PRO A 8 1.04 13.49 -16.69
C PRO A 8 0.89 14.87 -16.06
N LYS A 9 -0.15 15.62 -16.44
CA LYS A 9 -0.45 16.91 -15.83
C LYS A 9 -0.61 16.79 -14.29
N PRO A 10 -0.16 17.80 -13.53
CA PRO A 10 -0.39 17.85 -12.09
C PRO A 10 -1.89 17.87 -11.79
N ASN A 11 -2.28 17.36 -10.63
CA ASN A 11 -3.66 16.94 -10.32
C ASN A 11 -4.66 18.11 -10.43
N ASP A 12 -4.23 19.32 -10.05
CA ASP A 12 -4.93 20.59 -10.14
C ASP A 12 -5.18 21.09 -11.58
N ARG A 13 -4.44 20.57 -12.56
CA ARG A 13 -4.50 21.01 -13.98
C ARG A 13 -5.06 19.94 -14.92
N ARG A 14 -5.50 18.79 -14.40
CA ARG A 14 -6.11 17.74 -15.21
C ARG A 14 -7.49 18.17 -15.70
N ALA A 15 -7.72 18.06 -17.00
CA ALA A 15 -8.99 18.43 -17.63
C ALA A 15 -10.16 17.48 -17.26
N ARG A 16 -9.88 16.34 -16.61
CA ARG A 16 -10.95 15.45 -16.12
C ARG A 16 -11.66 16.10 -14.95
N ARG A 17 -12.76 16.76 -15.32
CA ARG A 17 -13.84 17.25 -14.47
C ARG A 17 -14.78 16.10 -14.07
N ASN A 18 -14.25 14.95 -13.66
CA ASN A 18 -15.08 14.03 -12.87
C ASN A 18 -15.05 14.58 -11.45
N LYS A 19 -15.84 15.64 -11.25
CA LYS A 19 -16.23 16.04 -9.91
C LYS A 19 -17.03 14.86 -9.38
N ASP A 20 -16.55 14.20 -8.34
CA ASP A 20 -17.31 13.14 -7.69
C ASP A 20 -18.65 13.75 -7.26
N THR A 21 -19.72 13.37 -7.97
CA THR A 21 -21.08 13.89 -7.76
C THR A 21 -21.69 13.34 -6.48
N VAL A 22 -21.10 12.26 -5.94
CA VAL A 22 -21.53 11.63 -4.71
C VAL A 22 -20.86 12.34 -3.53
N PRO A 23 -21.62 12.89 -2.57
CA PRO A 23 -21.03 13.47 -1.37
C PRO A 23 -20.28 12.37 -0.59
N GLN A 24 -19.04 12.66 -0.21
CA GLN A 24 -18.26 11.75 0.62
C GLN A 24 -18.84 11.72 2.04
N THR A 25 -19.12 10.53 2.55
CA THR A 25 -19.40 10.34 3.97
C THR A 25 -18.10 10.42 4.73
N VAL A 26 -17.97 11.43 5.60
CA VAL A 26 -16.82 11.58 6.50
C VAL A 26 -17.12 10.79 7.77
N LEU A 27 -16.41 9.68 7.97
CA LEU A 27 -16.46 8.91 9.20
C LEU A 27 -15.45 9.49 10.21
N ARG A 28 -15.80 9.45 11.49
CA ARG A 28 -14.85 9.76 12.56
C ARG A 28 -13.91 8.57 12.73
N TRP A 29 -12.60 8.84 12.73
CA TRP A 29 -11.61 7.84 13.08
C TRP A 29 -11.67 7.53 14.60
N GLU A 30 -11.68 6.25 14.93
CA GLU A 30 -11.54 5.72 16.28
C GLU A 30 -10.55 4.57 16.21
N GLN A 31 -9.46 4.68 16.96
CA GLN A 31 -8.58 3.55 17.22
C GLN A 31 -9.22 2.68 18.30
N ALA A 32 -9.23 1.37 18.09
CA ALA A 32 -9.72 0.41 19.07
C ALA A 32 -8.59 -0.47 19.61
N GLU A 33 -8.71 -0.88 20.86
CA GLU A 33 -7.83 -1.88 21.46
C GLU A 33 -8.11 -3.26 20.85
N ALA A 34 -7.06 -4.07 20.71
CA ALA A 34 -7.20 -5.43 20.22
C ALA A 34 -7.99 -6.28 21.23
N PRO A 35 -9.01 -7.03 20.80
CA PRO A 35 -9.71 -7.93 21.69
C PRO A 35 -8.83 -9.12 22.06
N GLU A 36 -9.09 -9.69 23.24
CA GLU A 36 -8.60 -11.03 23.55
C GLU A 36 -9.26 -12.07 22.65
N LEU A 37 -8.55 -13.17 22.38
CA LEU A 37 -9.15 -14.30 21.69
C LEU A 37 -10.27 -14.88 22.59
N PRO A 38 -11.51 -14.97 22.12
CA PRO A 38 -12.63 -15.36 22.94
C PRO A 38 -12.63 -16.86 23.21
N ASP A 39 -13.15 -17.24 24.37
CA ASP A 39 -13.53 -18.62 24.67
C ASP A 39 -14.93 -18.88 24.14
N PHE A 40 -15.10 -19.96 23.38
CA PHE A 40 -16.40 -20.40 22.88
C PHE A 40 -16.44 -21.91 22.71
N ARG A 41 -17.64 -22.45 22.48
CA ARG A 41 -17.86 -23.88 22.27
C ARG A 41 -18.22 -24.16 20.83
N VAL A 42 -17.71 -25.27 20.30
CA VAL A 42 -18.03 -25.79 18.97
C VAL A 42 -18.62 -27.19 19.09
N GLU A 43 -19.50 -27.53 18.16
CA GLU A 43 -20.00 -28.90 18.06
C GLU A 43 -18.94 -29.78 17.39
N LYS A 44 -18.58 -30.87 18.07
CA LYS A 44 -17.70 -31.92 17.55
C LYS A 44 -18.31 -33.27 17.89
N ASP A 45 -18.58 -34.07 16.86
CA ASP A 45 -19.18 -35.41 17.01
C ASP A 45 -20.49 -35.41 17.83
N GLY A 46 -21.33 -34.38 17.64
CA GLY A 46 -22.60 -34.21 18.34
C GLY A 46 -22.49 -33.73 19.79
N GLN A 47 -21.30 -33.33 20.24
CA GLN A 47 -21.05 -32.79 21.58
C GLN A 47 -20.52 -31.37 21.50
N LEU A 48 -20.99 -30.49 22.40
CA LEU A 48 -20.42 -29.16 22.55
C LEU A 48 -19.13 -29.24 23.36
N VAL A 49 -18.00 -28.98 22.71
CA VAL A 49 -16.66 -28.94 23.31
C VAL A 49 -16.10 -27.53 23.26
N GLU A 50 -15.24 -27.19 24.21
CA GLU A 50 -14.52 -25.92 24.20
C GLU A 50 -13.58 -25.85 23.00
N PHE A 51 -13.61 -24.73 22.29
CA PHE A 51 -12.68 -24.46 21.21
C PHE A 51 -11.35 -24.00 21.79
N VAL A 52 -10.30 -24.78 21.56
CA VAL A 52 -8.95 -24.43 21.98
C VAL A 52 -8.22 -23.79 20.80
N TRP A 53 -7.85 -22.53 20.95
CA TRP A 53 -7.02 -21.82 19.98
C TRP A 53 -5.65 -22.51 19.82
N PRO A 54 -5.27 -22.92 18.60
CA PRO A 54 -3.92 -23.44 18.36
C PRO A 54 -2.87 -22.45 18.83
N GLU A 55 -1.79 -22.94 19.46
CA GLU A 55 -0.68 -22.09 19.93
C GLU A 55 -0.16 -21.17 18.84
N ARG A 56 0.00 -21.72 17.63
CA ARG A 56 0.43 -20.95 16.47
C ARG A 56 -0.52 -19.82 16.07
N THR A 57 -1.82 -19.97 16.30
CA THR A 57 -2.81 -18.89 16.07
C THR A 57 -2.72 -17.83 17.15
N ARG A 58 -2.44 -18.19 18.40
CA ARG A 58 -2.22 -17.23 19.50
C ARG A 58 -0.98 -16.38 19.24
N GLU A 59 0.12 -16.99 18.83
CA GLU A 59 1.34 -16.28 18.40
C GLU A 59 1.09 -15.34 17.21
N TRP A 60 0.33 -15.82 16.22
CA TRP A 60 -0.02 -15.04 15.05
C TRP A 60 -0.92 -13.85 15.40
N TRP A 61 -1.87 -14.03 16.32
CA TRP A 61 -2.72 -12.96 16.84
C TRP A 61 -1.88 -11.89 17.55
N GLN A 62 -0.98 -12.31 18.43
CA GLN A 62 -0.05 -11.40 19.11
C GLN A 62 0.81 -10.61 18.12
N THR A 63 1.25 -11.24 17.03
CA THR A 63 2.01 -10.55 15.97
C THR A 63 1.21 -9.40 15.33
N TRP A 64 -0.11 -9.55 15.17
CA TRP A 64 -0.96 -8.45 14.69
C TRP A 64 -1.13 -7.35 15.73
N ILE A 65 -1.33 -7.71 16.99
CA ILE A 65 -1.42 -6.76 18.11
C ILE A 65 -0.15 -5.88 18.17
N ASP A 66 1.01 -6.51 18.05
CA ASP A 66 2.32 -5.83 18.15
C ASP A 66 2.72 -5.12 16.85
N SER A 67 1.93 -5.24 15.78
CA SER A 67 2.29 -4.69 14.48
C SER A 67 2.03 -3.18 14.42
N PRO A 68 2.83 -2.40 13.67
CA PRO A 68 2.54 -0.98 13.43
C PRO A 68 1.17 -0.73 12.80
N GLN A 69 0.62 -1.71 12.08
CA GLN A 69 -0.72 -1.61 11.51
C GLN A 69 -1.81 -1.50 12.59
N ALA A 70 -1.60 -2.07 13.79
CA ALA A 70 -2.56 -2.03 14.90
C ALA A 70 -2.91 -0.60 15.35
N GLU A 71 -2.00 0.36 15.18
CA GLU A 71 -2.24 1.78 15.46
C GLU A 71 -3.36 2.39 14.60
N HIS A 72 -3.66 1.74 13.47
CA HIS A 72 -4.64 2.15 12.48
C HIS A 72 -5.80 1.16 12.35
N LEU A 73 -6.09 0.36 13.37
CA LEU A 73 -7.24 -0.54 13.38
C LEU A 73 -8.36 0.01 14.28
N GLY A 74 -9.56 0.08 13.71
CA GLY A 74 -10.79 0.33 14.46
C GLY A 74 -11.46 -0.98 14.88
N THR A 75 -12.58 -0.87 15.60
CA THR A 75 -13.32 -2.03 16.12
C THR A 75 -13.70 -3.01 15.02
N THR A 76 -14.18 -2.53 13.88
CA THR A 76 -14.58 -3.41 12.76
C THR A 76 -13.41 -4.13 12.11
N ASP A 77 -12.22 -3.54 12.16
CA ASP A 77 -11.00 -4.16 11.62
C ASP A 77 -10.55 -5.30 12.53
N TRP A 78 -10.62 -5.10 13.85
CA TRP A 78 -10.35 -6.14 14.83
C TRP A 78 -11.33 -7.31 14.75
N GLU A 79 -12.62 -7.04 14.62
CA GLU A 79 -13.63 -8.09 14.40
C GLU A 79 -13.35 -8.90 13.14
N TYR A 80 -12.95 -8.23 12.05
CA TYR A 80 -12.59 -8.92 10.82
C TYR A 80 -11.30 -9.74 10.95
N LEU A 81 -10.30 -9.24 11.68
CA LEU A 81 -9.10 -10.00 12.01
C LEU A 81 -9.39 -11.19 12.93
N LEU A 82 -10.35 -11.07 13.86
CA LEU A 82 -10.79 -12.16 14.72
C LEU A 82 -11.40 -13.31 13.90
N ASP A 83 -12.30 -12.99 12.95
CA ASP A 83 -12.79 -13.97 11.98
C ASP A 83 -11.65 -14.59 11.16
N THR A 84 -10.64 -13.78 10.84
CA THR A 84 -9.44 -14.25 10.13
C THR A 84 -8.60 -15.20 10.99
N ALA A 85 -8.57 -15.01 12.32
CA ALA A 85 -7.92 -15.92 13.27
C ALA A 85 -8.55 -17.31 13.23
N LEU A 86 -9.87 -17.42 13.08
CA LEU A 86 -10.56 -18.71 12.92
C LEU A 86 -10.11 -19.44 11.65
N ILE A 87 -9.94 -18.71 10.55
CA ILE A 87 -9.45 -19.27 9.29
C ILE A 87 -7.98 -19.70 9.41
N HIS A 88 -7.15 -18.91 10.10
CA HIS A 88 -5.79 -19.29 10.43
C HIS A 88 -5.74 -20.57 11.28
N ALA A 89 -6.59 -20.66 12.31
CA ALA A 89 -6.71 -21.86 13.15
C ALA A 89 -7.11 -23.10 12.34
N ARG A 90 -8.06 -22.99 11.40
CA ARG A 90 -8.44 -24.08 10.49
C ARG A 90 -7.26 -24.55 9.64
N LEU A 91 -6.51 -23.62 9.05
CA LEU A 91 -5.34 -23.96 8.24
C LEU A 91 -4.30 -24.74 9.04
N TRP A 92 -3.98 -24.28 10.26
CA TRP A 92 -3.05 -24.98 11.15
C TRP A 92 -3.61 -26.28 11.73
N GLY A 93 -4.94 -26.43 11.76
CA GLY A 93 -5.62 -27.69 12.04
C GLY A 93 -5.57 -28.70 10.88
N GLY A 94 -4.96 -28.36 9.75
CA GLY A 94 -4.76 -29.23 8.58
C GLY A 94 -5.73 -28.98 7.42
N ASP A 95 -6.66 -28.04 7.55
CA ASP A 95 -7.56 -27.67 6.46
C ASP A 95 -6.86 -26.72 5.48
N VAL A 96 -6.12 -27.30 4.53
CA VAL A 96 -5.38 -26.56 3.50
C VAL A 96 -6.28 -25.71 2.58
N SER A 97 -7.59 -26.01 2.51
CA SER A 97 -8.53 -25.22 1.71
C SER A 97 -8.70 -23.79 2.24
N ALA A 98 -8.45 -23.57 3.54
CA ALA A 98 -8.52 -22.27 4.19
C ALA A 98 -7.43 -21.29 3.73
N ALA A 99 -6.33 -21.78 3.12
CA ALA A 99 -5.17 -20.95 2.77
C ALA A 99 -5.50 -19.83 1.78
N GLY A 100 -6.37 -20.09 0.80
CA GLY A 100 -6.76 -19.11 -0.21
C GLY A 100 -7.50 -17.92 0.39
N GLU A 101 -8.48 -18.20 1.25
CA GLU A 101 -9.25 -17.18 1.98
C GLU A 101 -8.34 -16.42 2.95
N LEU A 102 -7.54 -17.12 3.76
CA LEU A 102 -6.61 -16.51 4.71
C LEU A 102 -5.72 -15.47 4.00
N ARG A 103 -5.14 -15.84 2.85
CA ARG A 103 -4.27 -14.95 2.06
C ARG A 103 -4.99 -13.68 1.64
N LEU A 104 -6.25 -13.77 1.21
CA LEU A 104 -7.02 -12.60 0.77
C LEU A 104 -7.35 -11.66 1.94
N ARG A 105 -7.72 -12.24 3.09
CA ARG A 105 -8.06 -11.46 4.30
C ARG A 105 -6.85 -10.71 4.85
N VAL A 106 -5.73 -11.39 5.05
CA VAL A 106 -4.51 -10.77 5.60
C VAL A 106 -3.89 -9.73 4.65
N ALA A 107 -4.11 -9.88 3.34
CA ALA A 107 -3.70 -8.89 2.35
C ALA A 107 -4.45 -7.55 2.46
N ALA A 108 -5.66 -7.54 3.04
CA ALA A 108 -6.39 -6.30 3.31
C ALA A 108 -5.66 -5.43 4.36
N PHE A 109 -4.84 -6.04 5.22
CA PHE A 109 -4.12 -5.38 6.31
C PHE A 109 -2.60 -5.26 6.07
N GLY A 110 -2.13 -5.52 4.85
CA GLY A 110 -0.71 -5.34 4.54
C GLY A 110 0.20 -6.42 5.14
N ALA A 111 -0.27 -7.67 5.23
CA ALA A 111 0.54 -8.76 5.80
C ALA A 111 1.86 -8.98 5.06
N THR A 112 1.87 -8.89 3.72
CA THR A 112 3.09 -9.04 2.92
C THR A 112 3.66 -7.70 2.47
N PRO A 113 4.96 -7.62 2.09
CA PRO A 113 5.53 -6.42 1.50
C PRO A 113 4.79 -5.96 0.23
N ALA A 114 4.32 -6.91 -0.59
CA ALA A 114 3.53 -6.59 -1.78
C ALA A 114 2.18 -5.95 -1.41
N ASP A 115 1.53 -6.43 -0.35
CA ASP A 115 0.28 -5.86 0.14
C ASP A 115 0.51 -4.46 0.73
N ARG A 116 1.58 -4.26 1.52
CA ARG A 116 1.94 -2.93 2.04
C ARG A 116 2.22 -1.93 0.92
N ALA A 117 2.94 -2.35 -0.12
CA ALA A 117 3.17 -1.52 -1.31
C ALA A 117 1.85 -1.19 -2.02
N ARG A 118 0.94 -2.17 -2.16
CA ARG A 118 -0.40 -1.97 -2.75
C ARG A 118 -1.24 -0.97 -1.94
N LEU A 119 -1.17 -1.06 -0.62
CA LEU A 119 -1.88 -0.17 0.32
C LEU A 119 -1.16 1.15 0.57
N ARG A 120 0.05 1.33 0.01
CA ARG A 120 0.92 2.50 0.20
C ARG A 120 1.27 2.77 1.66
N MET A 121 1.46 1.70 2.43
CA MET A 121 1.97 1.78 3.80
C MET A 121 3.49 2.01 3.77
N VAL A 122 3.96 2.98 4.55
CA VAL A 122 5.38 3.36 4.65
C VAL A 122 5.76 3.37 6.13
N PHE A 123 6.91 2.80 6.47
CA PHE A 123 7.44 2.86 7.84
C PHE A 123 8.14 4.20 8.06
N ALA A 124 7.80 4.91 9.14
CA ALA A 124 8.29 6.25 9.43
C ALA A 124 9.83 6.34 9.56
N ASP A 125 10.49 5.25 9.96
CA ASP A 125 11.97 5.19 10.07
C ASP A 125 12.71 5.14 8.72
N ALA A 126 12.00 5.06 7.59
CA ALA A 126 12.62 5.05 6.27
C ALA A 126 12.94 6.45 5.72
N ASP A 127 12.42 7.53 6.33
CA ASP A 127 12.77 8.91 5.91
C ASP A 127 14.18 9.32 6.35
N GLY A 128 14.79 8.60 7.32
CA GLY A 128 16.18 8.80 7.73
C GLY A 128 17.22 8.23 6.75
N ALA A 129 16.83 7.28 5.90
CA ALA A 129 17.73 6.63 4.95
C ALA A 129 17.53 7.10 3.49
N ASP A 130 16.39 7.73 3.17
CA ASP A 130 16.12 8.30 1.85
C ASP A 130 16.25 9.84 1.80
N GLY A 131 16.87 10.45 2.81
CA GLY A 131 17.31 11.85 2.83
C GLY A 131 18.42 12.19 1.81
N GLY A 132 18.69 11.35 0.80
CA GLY A 132 19.84 11.52 -0.08
C GLY A 132 19.72 11.00 -1.52
N ARG A 133 18.63 10.34 -1.94
CA ARG A 133 18.53 9.77 -3.30
C ARG A 133 17.25 10.16 -4.04
N GLY A 134 16.95 11.46 -4.08
CA GLY A 134 15.80 11.94 -4.85
C GLY A 134 15.82 13.40 -5.27
N ARG A 135 16.90 14.14 -5.03
CA ARG A 135 17.07 15.48 -5.57
C ARG A 135 18.50 15.64 -6.04
N SER A 136 18.80 15.08 -7.22
CA SER A 136 19.91 15.59 -8.01
C SER A 136 19.61 17.06 -8.27
N GLY A 137 20.17 17.94 -7.44
CA GLY A 137 20.27 19.38 -7.68
C GLY A 137 21.23 19.65 -8.84
N GLY A 138 21.07 18.93 -9.95
CA GLY A 138 21.66 19.31 -11.21
C GLY A 138 20.97 20.58 -11.67
N ALA A 139 21.77 21.58 -12.02
CA ALA A 139 21.31 22.83 -12.60
C ALA A 139 20.21 22.55 -13.63
N SER A 140 19.10 23.27 -13.54
CA SER A 140 17.97 23.10 -14.44
C SER A 140 18.45 23.23 -15.90
N ALA A 141 17.79 22.59 -16.86
CA ALA A 141 18.15 22.72 -18.27
C ALA A 141 18.20 24.20 -18.73
N ARG A 142 17.45 25.09 -18.06
CA ARG A 142 17.53 26.55 -18.26
C ARG A 142 18.85 27.16 -17.80
N GLU A 143 19.43 26.68 -16.72
CA GLU A 143 20.76 27.11 -16.26
C GLU A 143 21.88 26.49 -17.10
N GLN A 144 21.74 25.23 -17.52
CA GLN A 144 22.74 24.55 -18.35
C GLN A 144 22.82 25.10 -19.78
N TYR A 145 21.69 25.49 -20.37
CA TYR A 145 21.65 25.92 -21.78
C TYR A 145 21.23 27.38 -21.97
N GLY A 146 20.92 28.12 -20.91
CA GLY A 146 20.45 29.52 -20.99
C GLY A 146 21.49 30.50 -21.53
N GLN A 147 22.77 30.14 -21.45
CA GLN A 147 23.89 30.98 -21.93
C GLN A 147 24.42 30.55 -23.31
N LEU A 148 23.89 29.46 -23.90
CA LEU A 148 24.29 29.05 -25.24
C LEU A 148 23.66 29.99 -26.28
N ARG A 149 24.46 30.91 -26.81
CA ARG A 149 24.07 31.79 -27.90
C ARG A 149 24.25 31.05 -29.22
N MET A 150 23.15 30.86 -29.97
CA MET A 150 23.20 30.28 -31.32
C MET A 150 24.08 31.16 -32.21
N MET A 151 25.19 30.60 -32.71
CA MET A 151 26.00 31.30 -33.71
C MET A 151 25.21 31.36 -35.03
N PRO A 152 25.17 32.52 -35.71
CA PRO A 152 24.46 32.65 -36.96
C PRO A 152 25.13 31.74 -38.00
N GLY A 153 24.35 30.82 -38.57
CA GLY A 153 24.82 29.93 -39.63
C GLY A 153 25.37 30.75 -40.80
N GLY A 154 26.64 30.50 -41.13
CA GLY A 154 27.30 31.08 -42.28
C GLY A 154 26.55 30.71 -43.56
N LYS A 155 26.00 31.71 -44.25
CA LYS A 155 25.57 31.54 -45.63
C LYS A 155 26.83 31.41 -46.49
N ALA A 156 27.05 30.22 -47.05
CA ALA A 156 27.96 30.06 -48.17
C ALA A 156 27.48 30.98 -49.31
N GLY A 157 28.39 31.80 -49.83
CA GLY A 157 28.13 32.71 -50.94
C GLY A 157 27.72 31.95 -52.21
N PRO A 158 27.04 32.63 -53.16
CA PRO A 158 26.59 31.98 -54.38
C PRO A 158 27.80 31.61 -55.23
N ALA A 159 27.86 30.34 -55.65
CA ALA A 159 28.75 29.92 -56.73
C ALA A 159 28.26 30.60 -58.02
N ALA A 160 29.11 31.45 -58.60
CA ALA A 160 28.91 32.04 -59.90
C ALA A 160 28.88 30.93 -60.97
N GLY A 161 27.90 31.02 -61.87
CA GLY A 161 27.89 30.32 -63.14
C GLY A 161 28.54 31.18 -64.24
N GLU A 162 28.99 30.44 -65.27
CA GLU A 162 29.67 30.83 -66.53
C GLU A 162 31.17 31.11 -66.45
#